data_AF-A0A0S8G0I6-F1
#
_entry.id   AF-A0A0S8G0I6-F1
#
_cell.length_a   1.000
_cell.length_b   1.000
_cell.length_c   1.000
_cell.angle_alpha   90.00
_cell.angle_beta   90.00
_cell.angle_gamma   90.00
#
_symmetry.space_group_name_H-M   'P 1'
#
loop_
_entity.id
_entity.type
_entity.pdbx_description
1 polymer ?
#
loop_
_entity_poly.entity_id
_entity_poly.type
_entity_poly.pdbx_seq_one_letter_code
_entity_poly.pdbx_strand_id
1 'polypeptide(L)'
;MPPGAQALSLLGEALYAPELPQEIRADYEAKLAQATADYRADPDDADAIIWYGRRTAYLGDYLKAIAIYSEAIEKHPDDARMYRHRGHRYITTRQLDAAIIDLRKAAQLVAGAEDQVEPDGLPNALGIPTSTLQSNIWYHLGLAYYLKGDFESALEAYRECMKVSTNPDMQVATSYWLYMTLRRLGSEDEASIVLAPIDAEMEIIENDGYHQLLLMYKGELPLEALLTEAEGDDGVQNATLGYGIGNWHAYNGRPKQAETVFRTVLHSPQWAAFGYIAAEADLERMGR
;
A
#
# COMPACT_ATOMS: atom_id res chain seq x y z
N MET A 1 -16.83 4.12 -17.06
CA MET A 1 -16.53 4.90 -15.85
C MET A 1 -17.09 6.31 -16.02
N PRO A 2 -17.74 6.91 -15.01
CA PRO A 2 -18.28 8.27 -15.10
C PRO A 2 -17.19 9.32 -15.38
N PRO A 3 -17.53 10.48 -15.96
CA PRO A 3 -16.59 11.59 -16.15
C PRO A 3 -15.97 12.04 -14.82
N GLY A 4 -14.65 12.26 -14.80
CA GLY A 4 -13.90 12.72 -13.62
C GLY A 4 -13.55 11.64 -12.60
N ALA A 5 -14.16 10.45 -12.69
CA ALA A 5 -13.77 9.33 -11.84
C ALA A 5 -12.40 8.78 -12.24
N GLN A 6 -11.62 8.40 -11.23
CA GLN A 6 -10.27 7.85 -11.35
C GLN A 6 -10.25 6.32 -11.32
N ALA A 7 -11.31 5.70 -10.77
CA ALA A 7 -11.49 4.26 -10.75
C ALA A 7 -12.96 3.90 -10.51
N LEU A 8 -13.27 2.60 -10.66
CA LEU A 8 -14.42 1.99 -10.02
C LEU A 8 -13.90 1.17 -8.83
N SER A 9 -14.59 1.23 -7.70
CA SER A 9 -14.36 0.32 -6.58
C SER A 9 -14.72 -1.12 -6.99
N LEU A 10 -14.22 -2.11 -6.26
CA LEU A 10 -14.60 -3.52 -6.44
C LEU A 10 -16.10 -3.74 -6.18
N LEU A 11 -16.76 -2.81 -5.47
CA LEU A 11 -18.21 -2.80 -5.23
C LEU A 11 -18.99 -2.01 -6.30
N GLY A 12 -18.32 -1.48 -7.32
CA GLY A 12 -18.94 -0.80 -8.47
C GLY A 12 -19.17 0.71 -8.31
N GLU A 13 -18.68 1.31 -7.22
CA GLU A 13 -18.82 2.75 -6.95
C GLU A 13 -17.75 3.56 -7.69
N ALA A 14 -18.12 4.75 -8.17
CA ALA A 14 -17.16 5.63 -8.83
C ALA A 14 -16.28 6.35 -7.80
N LEU A 15 -14.97 6.23 -7.96
CA LEU A 15 -13.98 6.82 -7.06
C LEU A 15 -13.38 8.08 -7.72
N TYR A 16 -13.39 9.20 -7.00
CA TYR A 16 -12.91 10.50 -7.50
C TYR A 16 -11.64 10.93 -6.74
N ALA A 17 -10.88 11.87 -7.30
CA ALA A 17 -9.73 12.43 -6.59
C ALA A 17 -10.15 12.92 -5.18
N PRO A 18 -9.39 12.58 -4.13
CA PRO A 18 -9.77 12.96 -2.76
C PRO A 18 -9.77 14.48 -2.60
N GLU A 19 -10.68 14.98 -1.77
CA GLU A 19 -10.65 16.38 -1.36
C GLU A 19 -9.48 16.59 -0.39
N LEU A 20 -8.56 17.49 -0.76
CA LEU A 20 -7.42 17.86 0.06
C LEU A 20 -7.69 19.21 0.74
N PRO A 21 -7.28 19.40 2.01
CA PRO A 21 -7.24 20.71 2.65
C PRO A 21 -6.48 21.72 1.79
N GLN A 22 -6.91 22.98 1.78
CA GLN A 22 -6.37 24.00 0.87
C GLN A 22 -4.84 24.14 0.95
N GLU A 23 -4.29 24.13 2.16
CA GLU A 23 -2.84 24.27 2.37
C GLU A 23 -2.06 23.07 1.81
N ILE A 24 -2.56 21.84 2.06
CA ILE A 24 -1.97 20.60 1.53
C ILE A 24 -2.06 20.57 0.00
N ARG A 25 -3.22 20.95 -0.56
CA ARG A 25 -3.40 21.06 -2.01
C ARG A 25 -2.39 22.04 -2.61
N ALA A 26 -2.22 23.22 -2.02
CA ALA A 26 -1.29 24.23 -2.52
C ALA A 26 0.17 23.75 -2.49
N ASP A 27 0.59 23.06 -1.42
CA ASP A 27 1.92 22.44 -1.34
C ASP A 27 2.11 21.37 -2.43
N TYR A 28 1.12 20.50 -2.63
CA TYR A 28 1.21 19.46 -3.66
C TYR A 28 1.19 20.04 -5.08
N GLU A 29 0.42 21.08 -5.33
CA GLU A 29 0.41 21.82 -6.60
C GLU A 29 1.76 22.47 -6.87
N ALA A 30 2.39 23.08 -5.86
CA ALA A 30 3.73 23.64 -6.00
C ALA A 30 4.79 22.56 -6.32
N LYS A 31 4.74 21.42 -5.62
CA LYS A 31 5.62 20.27 -5.88
C LYS A 31 5.40 19.66 -7.27
N LEU A 32 4.14 19.58 -7.73
CA LEU A 32 3.83 19.14 -9.09
C LEU A 32 4.34 20.15 -10.14
N ALA A 33 4.22 21.45 -9.89
CA ALA A 33 4.72 22.47 -10.80
C ALA A 33 6.25 22.34 -10.98
N GLN A 34 6.98 22.13 -9.88
CA GLN A 34 8.43 21.88 -9.95
C GLN A 34 8.75 20.59 -10.71
N ALA A 35 8.13 19.46 -10.36
CA ALA A 35 8.36 18.19 -11.05
C ALA A 35 8.00 18.25 -12.55
N THR A 36 7.00 19.05 -12.91
CA THR A 36 6.65 19.31 -14.31
C THR A 36 7.73 20.13 -15.03
N ALA A 37 8.35 21.11 -14.35
CA ALA A 37 9.45 21.88 -14.91
C ALA A 37 10.68 21.00 -15.12
N ASP A 38 11.01 20.14 -14.15
CA ASP A 38 12.14 19.21 -14.21
C ASP A 38 11.95 18.20 -15.37
N TYR A 39 10.77 17.59 -15.48
CA TYR A 39 10.43 16.70 -16.61
C TYR A 39 10.49 17.42 -17.97
N ARG A 40 10.14 18.71 -18.04
CA ARG A 40 10.24 19.46 -19.31
C ARG A 40 11.68 19.83 -19.66
N ALA A 41 12.55 19.96 -18.67
CA ALA A 41 13.96 20.26 -18.88
C ALA A 41 14.69 19.04 -19.45
N ASP A 42 14.36 17.84 -18.95
CA ASP A 42 14.82 16.57 -19.53
C ASP A 42 13.69 15.51 -19.53
N PRO A 43 12.95 15.38 -20.64
CA PRO A 43 11.85 14.42 -20.74
C PRO A 43 12.26 12.96 -20.77
N ASP A 44 13.55 12.66 -20.91
CA ASP A 44 14.10 11.29 -20.94
C ASP A 44 14.85 10.96 -19.64
N ASP A 45 14.88 11.86 -18.66
CA ASP A 45 15.38 11.59 -17.32
C ASP A 45 14.36 10.75 -16.53
N ALA A 46 14.77 9.53 -16.17
CA ALA A 46 13.94 8.59 -15.45
C ALA A 46 13.49 9.10 -14.07
N ASP A 47 14.34 9.82 -13.33
CA ASP A 47 13.98 10.37 -12.03
C ASP A 47 12.98 11.51 -12.18
N ALA A 48 13.16 12.39 -13.17
CA ALA A 48 12.22 13.47 -13.47
C ALA A 48 10.84 12.92 -13.83
N ILE A 49 10.78 11.87 -14.65
CA ILE A 49 9.55 11.15 -14.99
C ILE A 49 8.88 10.56 -13.74
N ILE A 50 9.66 9.87 -12.89
CA ILE A 50 9.17 9.25 -11.67
C ILE A 50 8.54 10.31 -10.76
N TRP A 51 9.24 11.41 -10.52
CA TRP A 51 8.73 12.49 -9.68
C TRP A 51 7.49 13.15 -10.28
N TYR A 52 7.46 13.35 -11.60
CA TYR A 52 6.27 13.88 -12.26
C TYR A 52 5.05 12.98 -12.06
N GLY A 53 5.19 11.67 -12.24
CA GLY A 53 4.13 10.69 -12.00
C GLY A 53 3.70 10.62 -10.54
N ARG A 54 4.64 10.63 -9.58
CA ARG A 54 4.35 10.60 -8.14
C ARG A 54 3.58 11.85 -7.71
N ARG A 55 4.04 13.04 -8.07
CA ARG A 55 3.39 14.31 -7.72
C ARG A 55 2.00 14.45 -8.36
N THR A 56 1.84 13.95 -9.59
CA THR A 56 0.53 13.88 -10.24
C THR A 56 -0.44 13.02 -9.42
N ALA A 57 0.00 11.86 -8.97
CA ALA A 57 -0.84 10.97 -8.17
C ALA A 57 -1.15 11.50 -6.76
N TYR A 58 -0.29 12.32 -6.13
CA TYR A 58 -0.60 12.93 -4.83
C TYR A 58 -1.76 13.92 -4.88
N LEU A 59 -2.06 14.49 -6.04
CA LEU A 59 -3.25 15.30 -6.26
C LEU A 59 -4.49 14.46 -6.63
N GLY A 60 -4.38 13.13 -6.62
CA GLY A 60 -5.47 12.21 -6.95
C GLY A 60 -5.64 11.93 -8.43
N ASP A 61 -4.77 12.46 -9.32
CA ASP A 61 -4.83 12.22 -10.76
C ASP A 61 -4.20 10.87 -11.15
N TYR A 62 -4.75 9.77 -10.60
CA TYR A 62 -4.18 8.43 -10.73
C TYR A 62 -4.13 7.92 -12.17
N LEU A 63 -5.16 8.18 -12.98
CA LEU A 63 -5.18 7.75 -14.38
C LEU A 63 -4.12 8.48 -15.21
N LYS A 64 -3.88 9.76 -14.90
CA LYS A 64 -2.81 10.54 -15.54
C LYS A 64 -1.44 10.03 -15.12
N ALA A 65 -1.24 9.68 -13.85
CA ALA A 65 0.00 9.04 -13.39
C ALA A 65 0.25 7.70 -14.11
N ILE A 66 -0.79 6.87 -14.31
CA ILE A 66 -0.69 5.63 -15.11
C ILE A 66 -0.26 5.93 -16.55
N ALA A 67 -0.81 6.96 -17.17
CA ALA A 67 -0.43 7.37 -18.53
C ALA A 67 1.05 7.82 -18.60
N ILE A 68 1.49 8.65 -17.64
CA ILE A 68 2.89 9.09 -17.53
C ILE A 68 3.83 7.87 -17.47
N TYR A 69 3.56 6.91 -16.58
CA TYR A 69 4.42 5.71 -16.49
C TYR A 69 4.30 4.80 -17.71
N SER A 70 3.18 4.82 -18.42
CA SER A 70 3.03 4.04 -19.66
C SER A 70 3.92 4.58 -20.78
N GLU A 71 3.95 5.90 -20.95
CA GLU A 71 4.91 6.57 -21.85
C GLU A 71 6.36 6.34 -21.39
N ALA A 72 6.62 6.38 -20.08
CA ALA A 72 7.93 6.13 -19.51
C ALA A 72 8.48 4.74 -19.82
N ILE A 73 7.62 3.71 -19.82
CA ILE A 73 7.99 2.33 -20.13
C ILE A 73 8.39 2.17 -21.61
N GLU A 74 7.84 2.97 -22.51
CA GLU A 74 8.27 2.97 -23.92
C GLU A 74 9.70 3.51 -24.07
N LYS A 75 10.09 4.47 -23.22
CA LYS A 75 11.43 5.07 -23.20
C LYS A 75 12.46 4.25 -22.42
N HIS A 76 12.03 3.66 -21.29
CA HIS A 76 12.87 2.93 -20.34
C HIS A 76 12.30 1.52 -20.08
N PRO A 77 12.26 0.63 -21.09
CA PRO A 77 11.60 -0.68 -20.98
C PRO A 77 12.29 -1.64 -19.99
N ASP A 78 13.53 -1.35 -19.60
CA ASP A 78 14.31 -2.16 -18.66
C ASP A 78 14.48 -1.48 -17.28
N ASP A 79 13.87 -0.32 -17.05
CA ASP A 79 13.88 0.33 -15.74
C ASP A 79 12.71 -0.18 -14.88
N ALA A 80 13.04 -1.01 -13.87
CA ALA A 80 12.07 -1.61 -12.97
C ALA A 80 11.21 -0.59 -12.21
N ARG A 81 11.71 0.63 -12.00
CA ARG A 81 11.01 1.68 -11.25
C ARG A 81 9.72 2.09 -11.97
N MET A 82 9.71 2.12 -13.30
CA MET A 82 8.54 2.51 -14.08
C MET A 82 7.38 1.53 -13.88
N TYR A 83 7.69 0.23 -13.94
CA TYR A 83 6.73 -0.83 -13.67
C TYR A 83 6.27 -0.84 -12.21
N ARG A 84 7.18 -0.66 -11.25
CA ARG A 84 6.84 -0.59 -9.83
C ARG A 84 5.84 0.54 -9.55
N HIS A 85 6.11 1.74 -10.06
CA HIS A 85 5.24 2.88 -9.81
C HIS A 85 3.90 2.77 -10.54
N ARG A 86 3.86 2.28 -11.78
CA ARG A 86 2.60 2.04 -12.49
C ARG A 86 1.78 0.93 -11.83
N GLY A 87 2.42 -0.16 -11.42
CA GLY A 87 1.80 -1.25 -10.67
C GLY A 87 1.13 -0.78 -9.38
N HIS A 88 1.79 0.10 -8.61
CA HIS A 88 1.16 0.73 -7.45
C HIS A 88 -0.10 1.53 -7.85
N ARG A 89 -0.06 2.34 -8.91
CA ARG A 89 -1.26 3.08 -9.37
C ARG A 89 -2.37 2.16 -9.89
N TYR A 90 -2.02 1.00 -10.46
CA TYR A 90 -2.99 -0.03 -10.80
C TYR A 90 -3.65 -0.63 -9.57
N ILE A 91 -2.93 -0.86 -8.46
CA ILE A 91 -3.54 -1.23 -7.17
C ILE A 91 -4.53 -0.16 -6.72
N THR A 92 -4.10 1.11 -6.70
CA THR A 92 -4.96 2.23 -6.29
C THR A 92 -6.25 2.28 -7.11
N THR A 93 -6.18 2.00 -8.42
CA THR A 93 -7.33 2.04 -9.33
C THR A 93 -8.04 0.69 -9.51
N ARG A 94 -7.81 -0.28 -8.62
CA ARG A 94 -8.44 -1.63 -8.60
C ARG A 94 -8.16 -2.48 -9.85
N GLN A 95 -7.13 -2.13 -10.62
CA GLN A 95 -6.68 -2.89 -11.79
C GLN A 95 -5.68 -3.97 -11.35
N LEU A 96 -6.11 -4.89 -10.47
CA LEU A 96 -5.22 -5.81 -9.77
C LEU A 96 -4.42 -6.74 -10.70
N ASP A 97 -5.03 -7.22 -11.78
CA ASP A 97 -4.33 -8.06 -12.77
C ASP A 97 -3.20 -7.29 -13.47
N ALA A 98 -3.45 -6.03 -13.85
CA ALA A 98 -2.43 -5.17 -14.46
C ALA A 98 -1.31 -4.85 -13.46
N ALA A 99 -1.66 -4.63 -12.19
CA ALA A 99 -0.67 -4.43 -11.12
C ALA A 99 0.25 -5.64 -10.98
N ILE A 100 -0.30 -6.86 -10.92
CA ILE A 100 0.47 -8.11 -10.82
C ILE A 100 1.41 -8.26 -12.02
N ILE A 101 0.95 -7.98 -13.24
CA ILE A 101 1.79 -8.07 -14.45
C ILE A 101 3.00 -7.13 -14.34
N ASP A 102 2.78 -5.87 -14.02
CA ASP A 102 3.85 -4.87 -13.91
C ASP A 102 4.81 -5.20 -12.77
N LEU A 103 4.30 -5.54 -11.59
CA LEU A 103 5.12 -5.81 -10.42
C LEU A 103 5.95 -7.08 -10.57
N ARG A 104 5.43 -8.10 -11.28
CA ARG A 104 6.23 -9.27 -11.67
C ARG A 104 7.33 -8.90 -12.66
N LYS A 105 7.06 -8.03 -13.64
CA LYS A 105 8.08 -7.54 -14.58
C LYS A 105 9.15 -6.74 -13.83
N ALA A 106 8.76 -5.89 -12.87
CA ALA A 106 9.70 -5.17 -12.01
C ALA A 106 10.58 -6.15 -11.21
N ALA A 107 9.98 -7.17 -10.57
CA ALA A 107 10.70 -8.20 -9.82
C ALA A 107 11.69 -8.98 -10.69
N GLN A 108 11.34 -9.28 -11.94
CA GLN A 108 12.24 -9.92 -12.90
C GLN A 108 13.42 -9.02 -13.29
N LEU A 109 13.19 -7.72 -13.48
CA LEU A 109 14.24 -6.76 -13.88
C LEU A 109 15.27 -6.51 -12.77
N VAL A 110 14.87 -6.58 -11.50
CA VAL A 110 15.78 -6.41 -10.35
C VAL A 110 16.40 -7.74 -9.88
N ALA A 111 16.03 -8.87 -10.47
CA ALA A 111 16.52 -10.17 -10.05
C ALA A 111 18.05 -10.28 -10.18
N GLY A 112 18.74 -10.48 -9.05
CA GLY A 112 20.20 -10.55 -9.01
C GLY A 112 20.92 -9.20 -9.06
N ALA A 113 20.19 -8.09 -9.14
CA ALA A 113 20.75 -6.75 -9.00
C ALA A 113 20.94 -6.38 -7.52
N GLU A 114 21.85 -5.45 -7.25
CA GLU A 114 21.96 -4.82 -5.94
C GLU A 114 20.71 -3.99 -5.64
N ASP A 115 20.20 -4.07 -4.41
CA ASP A 115 19.04 -3.31 -3.98
C ASP A 115 19.40 -1.84 -3.78
N GLN A 116 18.44 -0.96 -4.05
CA GLN A 116 18.65 0.49 -4.06
C GLN A 116 17.61 1.15 -3.17
N VAL A 117 18.06 2.05 -2.30
CA VAL A 117 17.16 2.86 -1.48
C VAL A 117 16.26 3.70 -2.39
N GLU A 118 14.95 3.67 -2.13
CA GLU A 118 14.00 4.49 -2.87
C GLU A 118 13.69 5.75 -2.04
N PRO A 119 13.83 6.97 -2.59
CA PRO A 119 13.51 8.18 -1.85
C PRO A 119 12.03 8.27 -1.48
N ASP A 120 11.75 8.67 -0.24
CA ASP A 120 10.39 8.85 0.23
C ASP A 120 9.64 9.89 -0.58
N GLY A 121 8.34 9.67 -0.74
CA GLY A 121 7.49 10.55 -1.54
C GLY A 121 7.34 11.93 -0.94
N LEU A 122 7.18 11.93 0.37
CA LEU A 122 7.12 13.10 1.23
C LEU A 122 8.14 12.86 2.35
N PRO A 123 8.85 13.90 2.82
CA PRO A 123 9.79 13.74 3.92
C PRO A 123 9.08 13.23 5.19
N ASN A 124 9.62 12.18 5.81
CA ASN A 124 9.20 11.76 7.14
C ASN A 124 9.92 12.56 8.24
N ALA A 125 9.54 12.33 9.50
CA ALA A 125 10.02 13.09 10.66
C ALA A 125 11.55 13.07 10.84
N LEU A 126 12.22 12.01 10.38
CA LEU A 126 13.67 11.85 10.50
C LEU A 126 14.42 12.09 9.18
N GLY A 127 13.70 12.21 8.06
CA GLY A 127 14.29 12.34 6.73
C GLY A 127 15.09 11.10 6.28
N ILE A 128 14.77 9.93 6.83
CA ILE A 128 15.45 8.66 6.55
C ILE A 128 14.54 7.79 5.70
N PRO A 129 14.93 7.40 4.46
CA PRO A 129 14.15 6.50 3.64
C PRO A 129 13.84 5.19 4.33
N THR A 130 12.56 4.80 4.33
CA THR A 130 12.10 3.59 5.01
C THR A 130 12.07 2.38 4.10
N SER A 131 12.27 2.52 2.78
CA SER A 131 12.12 1.42 1.83
C SER A 131 13.15 1.40 0.71
N THR A 132 13.23 0.28 0.00
CA THR A 132 14.09 0.08 -1.16
C THR A 132 13.25 -0.23 -2.39
N LEU A 133 13.87 -0.22 -3.56
CA LEU A 133 13.21 -0.60 -4.80
C LEU A 133 12.72 -2.05 -4.72
N GLN A 134 13.56 -3.00 -4.29
CA GLN A 134 13.14 -4.41 -4.22
C GLN A 134 12.08 -4.63 -3.14
N SER A 135 12.22 -4.01 -1.96
CA SER A 135 11.22 -4.16 -0.90
C SER A 135 9.86 -3.63 -1.34
N ASN A 136 9.84 -2.48 -2.02
CA ASN A 136 8.64 -1.91 -2.61
C ASN A 136 8.03 -2.78 -3.70
N ILE A 137 8.83 -3.36 -4.59
CA ILE A 137 8.33 -4.25 -5.65
C ILE A 137 7.60 -5.45 -5.03
N TRP A 138 8.27 -6.16 -4.11
CA TRP A 138 7.72 -7.36 -3.50
C TRP A 138 6.52 -7.06 -2.60
N TYR A 139 6.57 -5.96 -1.85
CA TYR A 139 5.47 -5.52 -1.00
C TYR A 139 4.19 -5.27 -1.80
N HIS A 140 4.28 -4.49 -2.88
CA HIS A 140 3.13 -4.18 -3.72
C HIS A 140 2.67 -5.43 -4.50
N LEU A 141 3.58 -6.33 -4.89
CA LEU A 141 3.22 -7.57 -5.56
C LEU A 141 2.40 -8.48 -4.63
N GLY A 142 2.88 -8.67 -3.40
CA GLY A 142 2.15 -9.41 -2.37
C GLY A 142 0.78 -8.79 -2.09
N LEU A 143 0.71 -7.46 -2.02
CA LEU A 143 -0.54 -6.73 -1.80
C LEU A 143 -1.52 -6.95 -2.96
N ALA A 144 -1.06 -6.86 -4.22
CA ALA A 144 -1.93 -7.06 -5.37
C ALA A 144 -2.53 -8.48 -5.40
N TYR A 145 -1.73 -9.50 -5.09
CA TYR A 145 -2.20 -10.88 -4.94
C TYR A 145 -3.19 -11.04 -3.77
N TYR A 146 -2.86 -10.46 -2.62
CA TYR A 146 -3.71 -10.51 -1.43
C TYR A 146 -5.09 -9.88 -1.70
N LEU A 147 -5.11 -8.70 -2.32
CA LEU A 147 -6.35 -8.01 -2.69
C LEU A 147 -7.19 -8.84 -3.67
N LYS A 148 -6.55 -9.54 -4.60
CA LYS A 148 -7.21 -10.46 -5.55
C LYS A 148 -7.76 -11.72 -4.88
N GLY A 149 -7.31 -12.04 -3.66
CA GLY A 149 -7.66 -13.27 -2.93
C GLY A 149 -6.79 -14.47 -3.32
N ASP A 150 -5.67 -14.25 -4.00
CA ASP A 150 -4.66 -15.26 -4.33
C ASP A 150 -3.62 -15.29 -3.19
N PHE A 151 -4.00 -15.89 -2.07
CA PHE A 151 -3.22 -15.82 -0.84
C PHE A 151 -1.93 -16.66 -0.92
N GLU A 152 -1.91 -17.72 -1.71
CA GLU A 152 -0.73 -18.53 -1.97
C GLU A 152 0.34 -17.70 -2.69
N SER A 153 -0.01 -16.99 -3.76
CA SER A 153 0.94 -16.11 -4.46
C SER A 153 1.35 -14.90 -3.62
N ALA A 154 0.43 -14.38 -2.79
CA ALA A 154 0.74 -13.32 -1.84
C ALA A 154 1.80 -13.79 -0.81
N LEU A 155 1.66 -15.01 -0.30
CA LEU A 155 2.60 -15.60 0.66
C LEU A 155 4.01 -15.70 0.06
N GLU A 156 4.12 -16.17 -1.18
CA GLU A 156 5.40 -16.23 -1.89
C GLU A 156 6.03 -14.84 -2.02
N ALA A 157 5.27 -13.85 -2.50
CA ALA A 157 5.76 -12.49 -2.68
C ALA A 157 6.16 -11.82 -1.35
N TYR A 158 5.41 -12.01 -0.27
CA TYR A 158 5.76 -11.46 1.05
C TYR A 158 6.97 -12.16 1.70
N ARG A 159 7.18 -13.45 1.42
CA ARG A 159 8.42 -14.13 1.83
C ARG A 159 9.64 -13.57 1.09
N GLU A 160 9.52 -13.26 -0.19
CA GLU A 160 10.59 -12.54 -0.92
C GLU A 160 10.77 -11.11 -0.38
N CYS A 161 9.68 -10.40 -0.09
CA CYS A 161 9.73 -9.07 0.53
C CYS A 161 10.49 -9.09 1.85
N MET A 162 10.24 -10.09 2.71
CA MET A 162 10.88 -10.20 4.02
C MET A 162 12.41 -10.37 3.92
N LYS A 163 12.92 -10.98 2.84
CA LYS A 163 14.38 -11.12 2.63
C LYS A 163 15.07 -9.78 2.40
N VAL A 164 14.35 -8.79 1.90
CA VAL A 164 14.85 -7.43 1.62
C VAL A 164 14.30 -6.37 2.59
N SER A 165 13.51 -6.77 3.60
CA SER A 165 13.06 -5.93 4.71
C SER A 165 14.17 -5.77 5.76
N THR A 166 15.10 -4.84 5.52
CA THR A 166 16.31 -4.68 6.36
C THR A 166 16.20 -3.65 7.49
N ASN A 167 15.10 -2.92 7.59
CA ASN A 167 14.86 -1.93 8.64
C ASN A 167 13.54 -2.20 9.39
N PRO A 168 13.34 -1.62 10.59
CA PRO A 168 12.15 -1.84 11.41
C PRO A 168 10.83 -1.55 10.68
N ASP A 169 10.74 -0.42 9.97
CA ASP A 169 9.54 -0.04 9.20
C ASP A 169 9.11 -1.10 8.19
N MET A 170 10.04 -1.60 7.37
CA MET A 170 9.75 -2.65 6.39
C MET A 170 9.56 -4.02 7.02
N GLN A 171 10.19 -4.31 8.15
CA GLN A 171 9.96 -5.55 8.87
C GLN A 171 8.53 -5.59 9.41
N VAL A 172 8.07 -4.50 10.02
CA VAL A 172 6.70 -4.35 10.52
C VAL A 172 5.69 -4.38 9.37
N ALA A 173 5.88 -3.57 8.32
CA ALA A 173 4.93 -3.51 7.21
C ALA A 173 4.79 -4.87 6.50
N THR A 174 5.91 -5.55 6.23
CA THR A 174 5.89 -6.88 5.60
C THR A 174 5.31 -7.94 6.54
N SER A 175 5.66 -7.92 7.83
CA SER A 175 5.13 -8.87 8.82
C SER A 175 3.62 -8.77 8.96
N TYR A 176 3.07 -7.56 8.92
CA TYR A 176 1.62 -7.34 9.01
C TYR A 176 0.86 -8.07 7.90
N TRP A 177 1.23 -7.85 6.63
CA TRP A 177 0.56 -8.51 5.52
C TRP A 177 0.88 -10.00 5.42
N LEU A 178 2.10 -10.41 5.73
CA LEU A 178 2.49 -11.82 5.76
C LEU A 178 1.68 -12.59 6.81
N TYR A 179 1.54 -12.03 8.02
CA TYR A 179 0.73 -12.60 9.09
C TYR A 179 -0.72 -12.80 8.63
N MET A 180 -1.35 -11.75 8.09
CA MET A 180 -2.74 -11.84 7.63
C MET A 180 -2.92 -12.86 6.51
N THR A 181 -1.95 -12.94 5.59
CA THR A 181 -1.92 -13.93 4.51
C THR A 181 -1.88 -15.36 5.07
N LEU A 182 -1.00 -15.64 6.03
CA LEU A 182 -0.90 -16.94 6.69
C LEU A 182 -2.17 -17.29 7.45
N ARG A 183 -2.78 -16.33 8.16
CA ARG A 183 -4.08 -16.55 8.83
C ARG A 183 -5.20 -16.86 7.83
N ARG A 184 -5.22 -16.20 6.65
CA ARG A 184 -6.17 -16.51 5.56
C ARG A 184 -5.98 -17.90 4.98
N LEU A 185 -4.75 -18.40 4.95
CA LEU A 185 -4.41 -19.77 4.56
C LEU A 185 -4.60 -20.82 5.67
N GLY A 186 -5.06 -20.42 6.87
CA GLY A 186 -5.24 -21.31 8.02
C GLY A 186 -3.92 -21.80 8.67
N SER A 187 -2.79 -21.15 8.35
CA SER A 187 -1.46 -21.52 8.84
C SER A 187 -1.11 -20.78 10.13
N GLU A 188 -1.81 -21.09 11.22
CA GLU A 188 -1.70 -20.34 12.49
C GLU A 188 -0.33 -20.45 13.17
N ASP A 189 0.32 -21.61 13.09
CA ASP A 189 1.64 -21.82 13.66
C ASP A 189 2.69 -20.94 12.96
N GLU A 190 2.67 -20.89 11.62
CA GLU A 190 3.54 -20.01 10.85
C GLU A 190 3.22 -18.54 11.09
N ALA A 191 1.93 -18.18 11.16
CA ALA A 191 1.53 -16.81 11.46
C ALA A 191 2.08 -16.36 12.82
N SER A 192 2.06 -17.23 13.83
CA SER A 192 2.61 -16.93 15.16
C SER A 192 4.13 -16.71 15.14
N ILE A 193 4.87 -17.42 14.27
CA ILE A 193 6.30 -17.21 14.09
C ILE A 193 6.61 -15.80 13.54
N VAL A 194 5.77 -15.28 12.64
CA VAL A 194 5.92 -13.92 12.09
C VAL A 194 5.84 -12.84 13.16
N LEU A 195 5.13 -13.09 14.27
CA LEU A 195 4.99 -12.14 15.37
C LEU A 195 6.17 -12.16 16.35
N ALA A 196 6.98 -13.23 16.36
CA ALA A 196 8.07 -13.40 17.33
C ALA A 196 9.11 -12.25 17.35
N PRO A 197 9.57 -11.71 16.21
CA PRO A 197 10.55 -10.61 16.20
C PRO A 197 9.94 -9.23 16.43
N ILE A 198 8.61 -9.11 16.59
CA ILE A 198 7.95 -7.83 16.81
C ILE A 198 7.97 -7.50 18.30
N ASP A 199 8.57 -6.39 18.68
CA ASP A 199 8.68 -5.91 20.07
C ASP A 199 8.24 -4.44 20.19
N ALA A 200 7.88 -3.99 21.38
CA ALA A 200 7.31 -2.65 21.60
C ALA A 200 8.37 -1.54 21.51
N GLU A 201 9.64 -1.91 21.51
CA GLU A 201 10.82 -1.05 21.56
C GLU A 201 11.41 -0.79 20.17
N MET A 202 10.85 -1.40 19.13
CA MET A 202 11.20 -1.13 17.74
C MET A 202 11.07 0.38 17.42
N GLU A 203 12.13 0.95 16.85
CA GLU A 203 12.11 2.35 16.40
C GLU A 203 11.44 2.42 15.02
N ILE A 204 10.15 2.78 15.02
CA ILE A 204 9.33 2.93 13.82
C ILE A 204 9.23 4.40 13.42
N ILE A 205 9.33 4.69 12.13
CA ILE A 205 9.32 6.07 11.61
C ILE A 205 7.95 6.41 10.99
N GLU A 206 7.37 5.50 10.19
CA GLU A 206 6.14 5.76 9.43
C GLU A 206 5.07 4.68 9.67
N ASN A 207 5.45 3.44 9.98
CA ASN A 207 4.55 2.28 9.97
C ASN A 207 3.94 1.93 11.34
N ASP A 208 3.67 2.92 12.20
CA ASP A 208 3.19 2.71 13.57
C ASP A 208 1.89 1.89 13.64
N GLY A 209 0.93 2.17 12.75
CA GLY A 209 -0.34 1.44 12.74
C GLY A 209 -0.17 -0.07 12.51
N TYR A 210 0.79 -0.47 11.66
CA TYR A 210 1.11 -1.89 11.45
C TYR A 210 1.80 -2.50 12.67
N HIS A 211 2.68 -1.73 13.32
CA HIS A 211 3.39 -2.17 14.53
C HIS A 211 2.43 -2.46 15.67
N GLN A 212 1.53 -1.52 15.95
CA GLN A 212 0.51 -1.67 16.98
C GLN A 212 -0.44 -2.85 16.70
N LEU A 213 -0.85 -3.05 15.44
CA LEU A 213 -1.67 -4.20 15.05
C LEU A 213 -0.96 -5.53 15.28
N LEU A 214 0.33 -5.61 14.97
CA LEU A 214 1.13 -6.80 15.23
C LEU A 214 1.29 -7.07 16.73
N LEU A 215 1.55 -6.05 17.55
CA LEU A 215 1.56 -6.16 19.02
C LEU A 215 0.19 -6.61 19.55
N MET A 216 -0.91 -6.13 18.98
CA MET A 216 -2.25 -6.59 19.33
C MET A 216 -2.47 -8.05 18.95
N TYR A 217 -2.06 -8.47 17.75
CA TYR A 217 -2.14 -9.87 17.33
C TYR A 217 -1.31 -10.80 18.21
N LYS A 218 -0.18 -10.30 18.73
CA LYS A 218 0.70 -10.99 19.67
C LYS A 218 0.13 -11.05 21.10
N GLY A 219 -0.86 -10.21 21.42
CA GLY A 219 -1.46 -10.11 22.75
C GLY A 219 -0.72 -9.17 23.70
N GLU A 220 0.20 -8.35 23.19
CA GLU A 220 1.00 -7.38 23.95
C GLU A 220 0.38 -5.98 23.96
N LEU A 221 -0.58 -5.72 23.06
CA LEU A 221 -1.39 -4.49 23.06
C LEU A 221 -2.89 -4.85 23.10
N PRO A 222 -3.68 -4.32 24.06
CA PRO A 222 -5.12 -4.58 24.09
C PRO A 222 -5.83 -3.92 22.90
N LEU A 223 -6.87 -4.58 22.39
CA LEU A 223 -7.70 -4.07 21.29
C LEU A 223 -8.26 -2.68 21.58
N GLU A 224 -8.66 -2.43 22.82
CA GLU A 224 -9.30 -1.20 23.27
C GLU A 224 -8.39 0.02 23.05
N ALA A 225 -7.07 -0.15 23.15
CA ALA A 225 -6.11 0.90 22.87
C ALA A 225 -6.17 1.35 21.40
N LEU A 226 -6.33 0.39 20.48
CA LEU A 226 -6.41 0.67 19.05
C LEU A 226 -7.77 1.22 18.60
N LEU A 227 -8.86 0.84 19.28
CA LEU A 227 -10.19 1.38 18.96
C LEU A 227 -10.28 2.89 19.21
N THR A 228 -9.65 3.37 20.29
CA THR A 228 -9.64 4.81 20.61
C THR A 228 -8.86 5.62 19.56
N GLU A 229 -7.78 5.04 19.03
CA GLU A 229 -6.96 5.67 18.00
C GLU A 229 -7.62 5.65 16.62
N ALA A 230 -8.27 4.54 16.26
CA ALA A 230 -9.02 4.40 15.02
C ALA A 230 -10.27 5.30 14.93
N GLU A 231 -10.71 5.87 16.06
CA GLU A 231 -11.78 6.87 16.15
C GLU A 231 -11.27 8.32 15.96
N GLY A 232 -9.95 8.52 15.80
CA GLY A 232 -9.31 9.82 15.58
C GLY A 232 -9.51 10.39 14.15
N ASP A 233 -8.90 11.55 13.87
CA ASP A 233 -9.08 12.28 12.60
C ASP A 233 -8.08 11.89 11.48
N ASP A 234 -7.20 10.89 11.72
CA ASP A 234 -6.26 10.39 10.70
C ASP A 234 -6.90 9.29 9.83
N GLY A 235 -7.50 9.71 8.70
CA GLY A 235 -8.24 8.81 7.82
C GLY A 235 -7.45 7.64 7.22
N VAL A 236 -6.12 7.72 7.05
CA VAL A 236 -5.31 6.64 6.47
C VAL A 236 -4.93 5.63 7.55
N GLN A 237 -4.50 6.12 8.71
CA GLN A 237 -4.24 5.27 9.86
C GLN A 237 -5.52 4.55 10.30
N ASN A 238 -6.67 5.23 10.27
CA ASN A 238 -7.98 4.64 10.54
C ASN A 238 -8.33 3.50 9.58
N ALA A 239 -8.03 3.64 8.28
CA ALA A 239 -8.26 2.57 7.30
C ALA A 239 -7.36 1.36 7.58
N THR A 240 -6.11 1.60 7.98
CA THR A 240 -5.15 0.54 8.34
C THR A 240 -5.55 -0.19 9.61
N LEU A 241 -5.75 0.54 10.72
CA LEU A 241 -6.19 0.01 12.01
C LEU A 241 -7.52 -0.69 11.89
N GLY A 242 -8.50 -0.06 11.24
CA GLY A 242 -9.83 -0.64 11.02
C GLY A 242 -9.76 -1.95 10.26
N TYR A 243 -9.00 -2.01 9.16
CA TYR A 243 -8.85 -3.27 8.41
C TYR A 243 -8.20 -4.37 9.27
N GLY A 244 -7.14 -4.04 10.01
CA GLY A 244 -6.46 -4.98 10.89
C GLY A 244 -7.34 -5.51 12.03
N ILE A 245 -8.15 -4.63 12.65
CA ILE A 245 -9.13 -5.00 13.68
C ILE A 245 -10.25 -5.87 13.08
N GLY A 246 -10.74 -5.54 11.90
CA GLY A 246 -11.72 -6.37 11.19
C GLY A 246 -11.19 -7.77 10.93
N ASN A 247 -9.93 -7.90 10.53
CA ASN A 247 -9.25 -9.18 10.38
C ASN A 247 -9.13 -9.95 11.69
N TRP A 248 -8.78 -9.28 12.79
CA TRP A 248 -8.76 -9.92 14.10
C TRP A 248 -10.13 -10.51 14.47
N HIS A 249 -11.22 -9.79 14.23
CA HIS A 249 -12.56 -10.32 14.44
C HIS A 249 -12.83 -11.54 13.55
N ALA A 250 -12.45 -11.50 12.27
CA ALA A 250 -12.65 -12.60 11.35
C ALA A 250 -11.93 -13.88 11.81
N TYR A 251 -10.66 -13.77 12.19
CA TYR A 251 -9.87 -14.91 12.65
C TYR A 251 -10.33 -15.48 14.01
N ASN A 252 -11.02 -14.67 14.82
CA ASN A 252 -11.52 -15.05 16.14
C ASN A 252 -13.02 -15.35 16.13
N GLY A 253 -13.53 -15.95 15.05
CA GLY A 253 -14.91 -16.46 14.97
C GLY A 253 -16.00 -15.39 15.06
N ARG A 254 -15.69 -14.12 14.74
CA ARG A 254 -16.62 -12.98 14.81
C ARG A 254 -16.82 -12.33 13.42
N PRO A 255 -17.33 -13.07 12.42
CA PRO A 255 -17.43 -12.58 11.04
C PRO A 255 -18.39 -11.39 10.88
N LYS A 256 -19.47 -11.32 11.68
CA LYS A 256 -20.39 -10.17 11.63
C LYS A 256 -19.76 -8.88 12.13
N GLN A 257 -18.93 -8.97 13.17
CA GLN A 257 -18.15 -7.83 13.65
C GLN A 257 -17.10 -7.42 12.63
N ALA A 258 -16.41 -8.39 12.00
CA ALA A 258 -15.46 -8.10 10.93
C ALA A 258 -16.11 -7.34 9.78
N GLU A 259 -17.25 -7.82 9.27
CA GLU A 259 -18.03 -7.14 8.22
C GLU A 259 -18.42 -5.72 8.63
N THR A 260 -18.89 -5.54 9.87
CA THR A 260 -19.26 -4.22 10.41
C THR A 260 -18.06 -3.26 10.38
N VAL A 261 -16.90 -3.71 10.85
CA VAL A 261 -15.68 -2.90 10.86
C VAL A 261 -15.22 -2.58 9.43
N PHE A 262 -15.26 -3.53 8.50
CA PHE A 262 -14.92 -3.28 7.10
C PHE A 262 -15.85 -2.23 6.47
N ARG A 263 -17.15 -2.28 6.74
CA ARG A 263 -18.09 -1.24 6.28
C ARG A 263 -17.78 0.12 6.89
N THR A 264 -17.38 0.18 8.16
CA THR A 264 -16.94 1.43 8.80
C THR A 264 -15.70 2.01 8.11
N VAL A 265 -14.71 1.17 7.75
CA VAL A 265 -13.53 1.62 6.98
C VAL A 265 -13.95 2.28 5.67
N LEU A 266 -14.99 1.76 4.98
CA LEU A 266 -15.44 2.30 3.71
C LEU A 266 -16.13 3.68 3.80
N HIS A 267 -16.49 4.15 5.00
CA HIS A 267 -16.98 5.51 5.20
C HIS A 267 -15.87 6.57 5.19
N SER A 268 -14.59 6.16 5.26
CA SER A 268 -13.46 7.08 5.15
C SER A 268 -13.34 7.67 3.73
N PRO A 269 -13.01 8.96 3.58
CA PRO A 269 -12.72 9.53 2.26
C PRO A 269 -11.41 9.00 1.66
N GLN A 270 -10.59 8.27 2.43
CA GLN A 270 -9.27 7.77 2.04
C GLN A 270 -9.33 6.46 1.26
N TRP A 271 -10.12 6.42 0.20
CA TRP A 271 -10.34 5.20 -0.60
C TRP A 271 -9.07 4.64 -1.27
N ALA A 272 -8.02 5.44 -1.38
CA ALA A 272 -6.72 5.03 -1.93
C ALA A 272 -5.84 4.28 -0.91
N ALA A 273 -6.16 4.33 0.39
CA ALA A 273 -5.41 3.65 1.44
C ALA A 273 -5.55 2.13 1.33
N PHE A 274 -4.46 1.37 1.50
CA PHE A 274 -4.48 -0.09 1.30
C PHE A 274 -5.47 -0.83 2.21
N GLY A 275 -5.64 -0.38 3.47
CA GLY A 275 -6.66 -0.93 4.37
C GLY A 275 -8.08 -0.76 3.84
N TYR A 276 -8.37 0.36 3.15
CA TYR A 276 -9.66 0.58 2.48
C TYR A 276 -9.84 -0.40 1.33
N ILE A 277 -8.85 -0.50 0.43
CA ILE A 277 -8.92 -1.40 -0.74
C ILE A 277 -9.10 -2.86 -0.28
N ALA A 278 -8.45 -3.24 0.82
CA ALA A 278 -8.53 -4.59 1.36
C ALA A 278 -9.88 -4.86 2.05
N ALA A 279 -10.43 -3.91 2.80
CA ALA A 279 -11.78 -3.99 3.34
C ALA A 279 -12.84 -4.12 2.23
N GLU A 280 -12.68 -3.33 1.17
CA GLU A 280 -13.51 -3.37 -0.04
C GLU A 280 -13.44 -4.75 -0.70
N ALA A 281 -12.24 -5.31 -0.88
CA ALA A 281 -12.05 -6.63 -1.47
C ALA A 281 -12.64 -7.77 -0.61
N ASP A 282 -12.55 -7.67 0.72
CA ASP A 282 -13.18 -8.65 1.61
C ASP A 282 -14.71 -8.57 1.57
N LEU A 283 -15.28 -7.36 1.57
CA LEU A 283 -16.73 -7.17 1.45
C LEU A 283 -17.26 -7.69 0.11
N GLU A 284 -16.51 -7.49 -0.97
CA GLU A 284 -16.83 -8.03 -2.29
C GLU A 284 -16.87 -9.55 -2.29
N ARG A 285 -15.87 -10.20 -1.66
CA ARG A 285 -15.84 -11.66 -1.47
C ARG A 285 -16.96 -12.18 -0.58
N MET A 286 -17.32 -11.46 0.48
CA MET A 286 -18.41 -11.84 1.39
C MET A 286 -19.79 -11.74 0.74
N GLY A 287 -19.95 -10.89 -0.28
CA GLY A 287 -21.20 -10.71 -1.01
C GLY A 287 -21.41 -11.68 -2.18
N ARG A 288 -20.40 -12.49 -2.53
CA ARG A 288 -20.48 -13.54 -3.56
C ARG A 288 -21.03 -14.85 -2.98
#